data_AF-A0A7K4CRZ1-F1
#
_entry.id   AF-A0A7K4CRZ1-F1
#
_cell.length_a   1.000
_cell.length_b   1.000
_cell.length_c   1.000
_cell.angle_alpha   90.00
_cell.angle_beta   90.00
_cell.angle_gamma   90.00
#
_symmetry.space_group_name_H-M   'P 1'
#
loop_
_entity.id
_entity.type
_entity.pdbx_description
1 polymer ?
#
loop_
_entity_poly.entity_id
_entity_poly.type
_entity_poly.pdbx_seq_one_letter_code
_entity_poly.pdbx_strand_id
1 'polypeptide(L)'
;RLPSVVDAMIRQGHVIGNHSWNHPRFSGMRLSKIKEQIVRTEAQIDLAYARASTPRPIKVFRFPWGDKGAGTHPDGVIPPDAAVRVREIQALLRDTGFEQPDYPGVELPRFHGRDISTDADTWFTFDAMEWSLLSKNHKHGIENLDAVLARIDNYFREKRASIKAREQGEIIIIHDFEATRDTFIPILDRLIVNGARFMQGSRVHLLAGHGM
;
A
#
# COMPACT_ATOMS: atom_id res chain seq x y z
N ARG A 1 8.42 10.23 10.87
CA ARG A 1 7.37 9.78 11.83
C ARG A 1 7.98 9.64 13.21
N LEU A 2 7.21 9.87 14.28
CA LEU A 2 7.69 9.73 15.64
C LEU A 2 7.99 8.24 15.95
N PRO A 3 9.22 7.87 16.34
CA PRO A 3 9.59 6.47 16.63
C PRO A 3 8.63 5.78 17.60
N SER A 4 8.12 6.51 18.60
CA SER A 4 7.19 5.99 19.60
C SER A 4 5.86 5.49 19.03
N VAL A 5 5.34 6.14 17.97
CA VAL A 5 4.09 5.73 17.31
C VAL A 5 4.29 4.42 16.57
N VAL A 6 5.40 4.29 15.83
CA VAL A 6 5.72 3.05 15.09
C VAL A 6 5.89 1.88 16.06
N ASP A 7 6.61 2.10 17.17
CA ASP A 7 6.82 1.05 18.17
C ASP A 7 5.49 0.63 18.82
N ALA A 8 4.58 1.57 19.09
CA ALA A 8 3.23 1.27 19.59
C ALA A 8 2.41 0.46 18.57
N MET A 9 2.48 0.81 17.28
CA MET A 9 1.80 0.08 16.22
C MET A 9 2.29 -1.37 16.14
N ILE A 10 3.62 -1.58 16.20
CA ILE A 10 4.21 -2.92 16.20
C ILE A 10 3.69 -3.74 17.38
N ARG A 11 3.71 -3.18 18.61
CA ARG A 11 3.22 -3.87 19.81
C ARG A 11 1.72 -4.18 19.76
N GLN A 12 0.95 -3.43 18.99
CA GLN A 12 -0.48 -3.68 18.74
C GLN A 12 -0.73 -4.72 17.63
N GLY A 13 0.33 -5.30 17.06
CA GLY A 13 0.23 -6.34 16.02
C GLY A 13 0.07 -5.80 14.61
N HIS A 14 0.39 -4.52 14.37
CA HIS A 14 0.47 -3.99 13.01
C HIS A 14 1.75 -4.45 12.31
N VAL A 15 1.64 -4.76 11.01
CA VAL A 15 2.80 -5.03 10.16
C VAL A 15 3.37 -3.72 9.66
N ILE A 16 4.66 -3.50 9.84
CA ILE A 16 5.38 -2.35 9.31
C ILE A 16 6.17 -2.79 8.08
N GLY A 17 5.84 -2.21 6.94
CA GLY A 17 6.41 -2.50 5.63
C GLY A 17 7.23 -1.33 5.06
N ASN A 18 7.91 -1.63 3.97
CA ASN A 18 8.83 -0.73 3.31
C ASN A 18 8.15 0.02 2.17
N HIS A 19 8.32 1.33 2.14
CA HIS A 19 7.81 2.21 1.08
C HIS A 19 8.90 3.03 0.41
N SER A 20 10.12 2.48 0.31
CA SER A 20 11.35 3.16 -0.11
C SER A 20 11.79 4.29 0.84
N TRP A 21 13.01 4.80 0.63
CA TRP A 21 13.60 5.77 1.54
C TRP A 21 13.02 7.17 1.36
N ASN A 22 12.92 7.68 0.12
CA ASN A 22 12.43 9.04 -0.15
C ASN A 22 11.33 9.10 -1.21
N HIS A 23 10.56 8.01 -1.34
CA HIS A 23 9.38 7.93 -2.21
C HIS A 23 9.64 8.23 -3.72
N PRO A 24 10.73 7.74 -4.34
CA PRO A 24 11.04 8.03 -5.73
C PRO A 24 10.22 7.16 -6.69
N ARG A 25 10.12 7.59 -7.96
CA ARG A 25 9.60 6.75 -9.05
C ARG A 25 10.67 5.77 -9.51
N PHE A 26 10.43 4.47 -9.35
CA PHE A 26 11.46 3.45 -9.63
C PHE A 26 11.75 3.29 -11.12
N SER A 27 10.82 3.61 -12.01
CA SER A 27 11.06 3.64 -13.47
C SER A 27 12.22 4.56 -13.87
N GLY A 28 12.42 5.65 -13.13
CA GLY A 28 13.50 6.62 -13.38
C GLY A 28 14.83 6.32 -12.68
N MET A 29 14.97 5.17 -12.00
CA MET A 29 16.13 4.88 -11.15
C MET A 29 17.00 3.75 -11.67
N ARG A 30 18.28 3.72 -11.32
CA ARG A 30 19.12 2.51 -11.54
C ARG A 30 18.82 1.45 -10.48
N LEU A 31 18.97 0.17 -10.82
CA LEU A 31 18.69 -0.95 -9.89
C LEU A 31 19.52 -0.86 -8.59
N SER A 32 20.78 -0.41 -8.68
CA SER A 32 21.63 -0.16 -7.50
C SER A 32 21.06 0.92 -6.56
N LYS A 33 20.45 1.97 -7.13
CA LYS A 33 19.79 3.03 -6.35
C LYS A 33 18.46 2.58 -5.79
N ILE A 34 17.74 1.70 -6.48
CA ILE A 34 16.56 1.03 -5.92
C ILE A 34 16.95 0.19 -4.70
N LYS A 35 18.02 -0.61 -4.80
CA LYS A 35 18.53 -1.39 -3.67
C LYS A 35 18.89 -0.50 -2.47
N GLU A 36 19.53 0.65 -2.70
CA GLU A 36 19.84 1.63 -1.65
C GLU A 36 18.57 2.12 -0.92
N GLN A 37 17.51 2.45 -1.67
CA GLN A 37 16.23 2.87 -1.11
C GLN A 37 15.60 1.80 -0.22
N ILE A 38 15.64 0.54 -0.67
CA ILE A 38 15.09 -0.60 0.04
C ILE A 38 15.87 -0.86 1.33
N VAL A 39 17.19 -1.05 1.22
CA VAL A 39 18.07 -1.43 2.34
C VAL A 39 18.09 -0.35 3.43
N ARG A 40 18.15 0.93 3.04
CA ARG A 40 18.18 2.04 4.00
C ARG A 40 16.87 2.11 4.81
N THR A 41 15.75 1.82 4.18
CA THR A 41 14.43 1.81 4.83
C THR A 41 14.26 0.56 5.70
N GLU A 42 14.72 -0.61 5.22
CA GLU A 42 14.72 -1.85 6.02
C GLU A 42 15.49 -1.69 7.32
N ALA A 43 16.68 -1.05 7.28
CA ALA A 43 17.46 -0.81 8.48
C ALA A 43 16.67 -0.04 9.56
N GLN A 44 15.82 0.92 9.17
CA GLN A 44 14.98 1.66 10.13
C GLN A 44 13.80 0.83 10.64
N ILE A 45 13.23 -0.03 9.79
CA ILE A 45 12.14 -0.92 10.19
C ILE A 45 12.66 -1.99 11.16
N ASP A 46 13.82 -2.58 10.89
CA ASP A 46 14.45 -3.57 11.77
C ASP A 46 14.76 -2.96 13.15
N LEU A 47 15.26 -1.72 13.18
CA LEU A 47 15.42 -0.97 14.43
C LEU A 47 14.08 -0.75 15.16
N ALA A 48 12.99 -0.49 14.44
CA ALA A 48 11.67 -0.33 15.06
C ALA A 48 11.15 -1.62 15.69
N TYR A 49 11.27 -2.76 15.00
CA TYR A 49 10.91 -4.06 15.57
C TYR A 49 11.79 -4.43 16.77
N ALA A 50 13.09 -4.13 16.72
CA ALA A 50 14.01 -4.32 17.84
C ALA A 50 13.60 -3.48 19.07
N ARG A 51 13.32 -2.18 18.89
CA ARG A 51 12.83 -1.28 19.97
C ARG A 51 11.46 -1.72 20.52
N ALA A 52 10.60 -2.25 19.66
CA ALA A 52 9.32 -2.80 20.06
C ALA A 52 9.44 -4.17 20.76
N SER A 53 10.63 -4.80 20.75
CA SER A 53 10.89 -6.14 21.27
C SER A 53 9.90 -7.18 20.73
N THR A 54 9.56 -7.04 19.45
CA THR A 54 8.57 -7.87 18.76
C THR A 54 9.21 -8.44 17.50
N PRO A 55 9.12 -9.75 17.22
CA PRO A 55 9.62 -10.31 15.97
C PRO A 55 8.79 -9.77 14.79
N ARG A 56 9.46 -9.47 13.68
CA ARG A 56 8.79 -9.07 12.44
C ARG A 56 8.21 -10.32 11.76
N PRO A 57 6.88 -10.40 11.56
CA PRO A 57 6.27 -11.61 11.01
C PRO A 57 6.55 -11.80 9.51
N ILE A 58 6.69 -10.69 8.77
CA ILE A 58 6.85 -10.69 7.31
C ILE A 58 7.52 -9.39 6.85
N LYS A 59 8.31 -9.45 5.78
CA LYS A 59 8.81 -8.26 5.08
C LYS A 59 7.92 -7.97 3.88
N VAL A 60 7.21 -6.86 3.94
CA VAL A 60 6.33 -6.40 2.86
C VAL A 60 6.84 -5.11 2.26
N PHE A 61 6.74 -4.98 0.94
CA PHE A 61 7.15 -3.80 0.19
C PHE A 61 5.97 -3.27 -0.62
N ARG A 62 5.85 -1.95 -0.74
CA ARG A 62 4.94 -1.33 -1.72
C ARG A 62 5.68 -0.24 -2.47
N PHE A 63 5.55 -0.22 -3.79
CA PHE A 63 6.17 0.81 -4.62
C PHE A 63 5.53 2.19 -4.38
N PRO A 64 6.33 3.25 -4.19
CA PRO A 64 5.88 4.62 -4.37
C PRO A 64 5.15 4.79 -5.70
N TRP A 65 4.03 5.52 -5.71
CA TRP A 65 3.22 5.77 -6.91
C TRP A 65 2.65 4.51 -7.60
N GLY A 66 2.81 3.32 -7.01
CA GLY A 66 2.58 2.05 -7.70
C GLY A 66 3.54 1.79 -8.87
N ASP A 67 4.65 2.53 -8.97
CA ASP A 67 5.59 2.38 -10.07
C ASP A 67 6.53 1.20 -9.80
N LYS A 68 6.17 0.03 -10.33
CA LYS A 68 6.96 -1.22 -10.21
C LYS A 68 8.24 -1.22 -11.06
N GLY A 69 8.60 -0.07 -11.62
CA GLY A 69 9.73 0.09 -12.55
C GLY A 69 9.31 0.31 -14.00
N ALA A 70 8.01 0.38 -14.29
CA ALA A 70 7.46 0.45 -15.65
C ALA A 70 7.03 1.86 -16.10
N GLY A 71 6.97 2.83 -15.18
CA GLY A 71 6.62 4.22 -15.51
C GLY A 71 5.12 4.44 -15.79
N THR A 72 4.32 3.38 -15.75
CA THR A 72 2.87 3.40 -15.90
C THR A 72 2.16 3.33 -14.53
N HIS A 73 0.95 3.90 -14.47
CA HIS A 73 0.07 3.83 -13.29
C HIS A 73 -0.35 2.37 -13.01
N PRO A 74 -0.71 2.05 -11.76
CA PRO A 74 -1.22 0.77 -11.32
C PRO A 74 -2.15 -0.07 -12.22
N ASP A 75 -2.95 0.56 -13.08
CA ASP A 75 -3.95 -0.16 -13.87
C ASP A 75 -3.45 -0.51 -15.27
N GLY A 76 -2.26 -0.01 -15.63
CA GLY A 76 -1.68 -0.07 -16.96
C GLY A 76 -0.90 -1.35 -17.20
N VAL A 77 -1.19 -1.99 -18.33
CA VAL A 77 -0.39 -3.07 -18.90
C VAL A 77 1.09 -2.68 -18.84
N ILE A 78 1.92 -3.55 -18.25
CA ILE A 78 3.37 -3.34 -18.24
C ILE A 78 3.84 -3.36 -19.70
N PRO A 79 4.46 -2.28 -20.20
CA PRO A 79 5.03 -2.27 -21.53
C PRO A 79 6.02 -3.44 -21.70
N PRO A 80 6.02 -4.17 -22.85
CA PRO A 80 6.91 -5.32 -23.03
C PRO A 80 8.39 -5.01 -22.78
N ASP A 81 8.84 -3.80 -23.12
CA ASP A 81 10.20 -3.30 -22.88
C ASP A 81 10.48 -3.02 -21.40
N ALA A 82 9.46 -2.71 -20.59
CA ALA A 82 9.57 -2.57 -19.14
C ALA A 82 9.51 -3.91 -18.38
N ALA A 83 9.01 -4.98 -19.00
CA ALA A 83 8.76 -6.25 -18.31
C ALA A 83 10.03 -6.90 -17.74
N VAL A 84 11.16 -6.81 -18.45
CA VAL A 84 12.47 -7.30 -17.96
C VAL A 84 12.86 -6.59 -16.67
N ARG A 85 12.75 -5.27 -16.68
CA ARG A 85 13.09 -4.41 -15.54
C ARG A 85 12.19 -4.68 -14.33
N VAL A 86 10.88 -4.83 -14.53
CA VAL A 86 9.96 -5.21 -13.45
C VAL A 86 10.40 -6.54 -12.84
N ARG A 87 10.72 -7.56 -13.66
CA ARG A 87 11.23 -8.85 -13.16
C ARG A 87 12.52 -8.72 -12.37
N GLU A 88 13.48 -7.90 -12.80
CA GLU A 88 14.72 -7.65 -12.06
C GLU A 88 14.47 -7.03 -10.69
N ILE A 89 13.53 -6.06 -10.61
CA ILE A 89 13.18 -5.42 -9.35
C ILE A 89 12.42 -6.40 -8.43
N GLN A 90 11.51 -7.21 -8.98
CA GLN A 90 10.82 -8.25 -8.23
C GLN A 90 11.78 -9.34 -7.72
N ALA A 91 12.78 -9.73 -8.52
CA ALA A 91 13.84 -10.63 -8.08
C ALA A 91 14.65 -10.01 -6.94
N LEU A 92 15.05 -8.74 -7.06
CA LEU A 92 15.73 -8.02 -5.98
C LEU A 92 14.91 -8.00 -4.68
N LEU A 93 13.59 -7.82 -4.75
CA LEU A 93 12.71 -7.90 -3.58
C LEU A 93 12.72 -9.31 -2.95
N ARG A 94 12.56 -10.36 -3.76
CA ARG A 94 12.63 -11.75 -3.26
C ARG A 94 13.98 -12.08 -2.63
N ASP A 95 15.07 -11.69 -3.27
CA ASP A 95 16.45 -11.90 -2.79
C ASP A 95 16.74 -11.16 -1.47
N THR A 96 15.97 -10.11 -1.16
CA THR A 96 16.06 -9.36 0.10
C THR A 96 15.06 -9.83 1.17
N GLY A 97 14.33 -10.91 0.88
CA GLY A 97 13.40 -11.58 1.79
C GLY A 97 12.02 -10.94 1.83
N PHE A 98 11.65 -10.10 0.86
CA PHE A 98 10.29 -9.59 0.75
C PHE A 98 9.38 -10.64 0.11
N GLU A 99 8.18 -10.71 0.66
CA GLU A 99 7.12 -11.57 0.16
C GLU A 99 5.77 -10.86 0.29
N GLN A 100 4.85 -11.20 -0.60
CA GLN A 100 3.49 -10.71 -0.53
C GLN A 100 2.71 -11.53 0.51
N PRO A 101 2.00 -10.89 1.45
CA PRO A 101 1.11 -11.59 2.37
C PRO A 101 0.03 -12.36 1.63
N ASP A 102 -0.44 -13.44 2.23
CA ASP A 102 -1.72 -14.01 1.82
C ASP A 102 -2.84 -13.01 2.15
N TYR A 103 -3.79 -12.87 1.24
CA TYR A 103 -4.93 -11.97 1.35
C TYR A 103 -6.23 -12.78 1.27
N PRO A 104 -6.65 -13.43 2.37
CA PRO A 104 -7.82 -14.29 2.38
C PRO A 104 -9.07 -13.59 1.83
N GLY A 105 -9.69 -14.23 0.85
CA GLY A 105 -10.89 -13.74 0.20
C GLY A 105 -10.66 -12.67 -0.88
N VAL A 106 -9.42 -12.29 -1.21
CA VAL A 106 -9.11 -11.31 -2.26
C VAL A 106 -9.11 -11.93 -3.68
N GLU A 107 -10.20 -12.56 -4.08
CA GLU A 107 -10.37 -13.25 -5.39
C GLU A 107 -10.60 -12.35 -6.63
N LEU A 108 -10.25 -11.06 -6.60
CA LEU A 108 -10.55 -10.15 -7.72
C LEU A 108 -9.72 -10.51 -8.97
N PRO A 109 -10.33 -10.64 -10.17
CA PRO A 109 -9.58 -10.96 -11.39
C PRO A 109 -8.46 -9.97 -11.71
N ARG A 110 -8.63 -8.69 -11.36
CA ARG A 110 -7.59 -7.67 -11.53
C ARG A 110 -6.38 -7.85 -10.60
N PHE A 111 -6.51 -8.65 -9.54
CA PHE A 111 -5.44 -8.99 -8.59
C PHE A 111 -4.77 -10.32 -8.97
N HIS A 112 -5.55 -11.35 -9.34
CA HIS A 112 -4.98 -12.66 -9.72
C HIS A 112 -4.61 -12.79 -11.21
N GLY A 113 -5.24 -12.03 -12.10
CA GLY A 113 -5.09 -12.17 -13.55
C GLY A 113 -3.93 -11.38 -14.18
N ARG A 114 -3.07 -10.73 -13.39
CA ARG A 114 -2.01 -9.83 -13.89
C ARG A 114 -0.67 -9.98 -13.16
N ASP A 115 -0.32 -11.18 -12.71
CA ASP A 115 0.88 -11.51 -11.92
C ASP A 115 1.03 -10.73 -10.59
N ILE A 116 0.06 -9.89 -10.24
CA ILE A 116 0.07 -9.10 -9.01
C ILE A 116 0.06 -10.02 -7.78
N SER A 117 -0.69 -11.13 -7.82
CA SER A 117 -0.74 -12.09 -6.72
C SER A 117 0.49 -13.00 -6.61
N THR A 118 1.44 -12.92 -7.53
CA THR A 118 2.68 -13.74 -7.54
C THR A 118 3.94 -12.90 -7.37
N ASP A 119 3.80 -11.58 -7.39
CA ASP A 119 4.86 -10.62 -7.12
C ASP A 119 5.25 -10.57 -5.63
N ALA A 120 6.45 -10.06 -5.34
CA ALA A 120 6.96 -9.92 -3.98
C ALA A 120 6.46 -8.65 -3.28
N ASP A 121 6.03 -7.64 -4.03
CA ASP A 121 5.44 -6.43 -3.48
C ASP A 121 3.94 -6.60 -3.20
N THR A 122 3.38 -5.68 -2.42
CA THR A 122 1.96 -5.58 -2.13
C THR A 122 1.29 -4.54 -3.03
N TRP A 123 0.12 -4.93 -3.52
CA TRP A 123 -0.77 -4.08 -4.28
C TRP A 123 -2.07 -3.76 -3.55
N PHE A 124 -2.84 -2.80 -4.04
CA PHE A 124 -4.17 -2.48 -3.51
C PHE A 124 -5.25 -2.88 -4.51
N THR A 125 -6.44 -3.16 -4.00
CA THR A 125 -7.64 -3.37 -4.80
C THR A 125 -8.56 -2.16 -4.72
N PHE A 126 -8.52 -1.38 -3.64
CA PHE A 126 -9.33 -0.16 -3.54
C PHE A 126 -8.49 1.04 -3.09
N ASP A 127 -8.56 2.14 -3.85
CA ASP A 127 -7.96 3.43 -3.50
C ASP A 127 -9.04 4.40 -3.06
N ALA A 128 -8.95 4.84 -1.80
CA ALA A 128 -9.83 5.86 -1.23
C ALA A 128 -9.64 7.24 -1.88
N MET A 129 -8.49 7.47 -2.52
CA MET A 129 -8.14 8.69 -3.26
C MET A 129 -8.09 9.97 -2.43
N GLU A 130 -7.96 9.88 -1.11
CA GLU A 130 -7.84 11.06 -0.24
C GLU A 130 -6.56 11.88 -0.52
N TRP A 131 -5.53 11.25 -1.09
CA TRP A 131 -4.35 11.94 -1.62
C TRP A 131 -4.69 13.01 -2.68
N SER A 132 -5.83 12.88 -3.35
CA SER A 132 -6.30 13.81 -4.37
C SER A 132 -6.73 15.15 -3.80
N LEU A 133 -7.06 15.21 -2.50
CA LEU A 133 -7.33 16.46 -1.77
C LEU A 133 -6.12 17.40 -1.78
N LEU A 134 -4.91 16.83 -1.87
CA LEU A 134 -3.64 17.57 -1.94
C LEU A 134 -3.23 17.90 -3.38
N SER A 135 -3.94 17.37 -4.38
CA SER A 135 -3.62 17.60 -5.79
C SER A 135 -4.24 18.91 -6.26
N LYS A 136 -3.46 19.76 -6.93
CA LYS A 136 -3.91 21.07 -7.45
C LYS A 136 -5.21 21.04 -8.25
N ASN A 137 -5.54 19.92 -8.88
CA ASN A 137 -6.70 19.77 -9.76
C ASN A 137 -7.75 18.78 -9.22
N HIS A 138 -7.67 18.37 -7.95
CA HIS A 138 -8.63 17.44 -7.33
C HIS A 138 -8.97 16.25 -8.24
N LYS A 139 -7.93 15.52 -8.63
CA LYS A 139 -8.04 14.41 -9.58
C LYS A 139 -9.20 13.49 -9.23
N HIS A 140 -9.88 13.00 -10.26
CA HIS A 140 -11.04 12.11 -10.11
C HIS A 140 -12.25 12.75 -9.39
N GLY A 141 -12.33 14.09 -9.34
CA GLY A 141 -13.45 14.81 -8.73
C GLY A 141 -13.44 14.80 -7.20
N ILE A 142 -12.27 14.52 -6.59
CA ILE A 142 -12.12 14.45 -5.13
C ILE A 142 -11.69 15.82 -4.61
N GLU A 143 -12.67 16.70 -4.44
CA GLU A 143 -12.48 18.10 -4.05
C GLU A 143 -12.47 18.32 -2.54
N ASN A 144 -13.11 17.41 -1.78
CA ASN A 144 -13.27 17.51 -0.33
C ASN A 144 -13.47 16.11 0.29
N LEU A 145 -13.53 16.07 1.63
CA LEU A 145 -13.74 14.82 2.37
C LEU A 145 -15.06 14.13 1.95
N ASP A 146 -16.14 14.88 1.74
CA ASP A 146 -17.43 14.28 1.33
C ASP A 146 -17.31 13.54 -0.01
N ALA A 147 -16.50 14.03 -0.95
CA ALA A 147 -16.23 13.34 -2.20
C ALA A 147 -15.46 12.01 -1.98
N VAL A 148 -14.53 11.97 -1.03
CA VAL A 148 -13.84 10.73 -0.61
C VAL A 148 -14.86 9.74 -0.01
N LEU A 149 -15.72 10.21 0.90
CA LEU A 149 -16.72 9.37 1.55
C LEU A 149 -17.76 8.85 0.54
N ALA A 150 -18.21 9.69 -0.39
CA ALA A 150 -19.13 9.32 -1.46
C ALA A 150 -18.52 8.28 -2.40
N ARG A 151 -17.22 8.36 -2.69
CA ARG A 151 -16.49 7.33 -3.45
C ARG A 151 -16.54 5.97 -2.75
N ILE A 152 -16.31 5.93 -1.44
CA ILE A 152 -16.41 4.71 -0.63
C ILE A 152 -17.85 4.17 -0.70
N ASP A 153 -18.85 5.02 -0.45
CA ASP A 153 -20.26 4.63 -0.50
C ASP A 153 -20.65 4.06 -1.87
N ASN A 154 -20.21 4.69 -2.96
CA ASN A 154 -20.49 4.25 -4.31
C ASN A 154 -19.89 2.86 -4.58
N TYR A 155 -18.61 2.66 -4.27
CA TYR A 155 -17.93 1.38 -4.46
C TYR A 155 -18.61 0.25 -3.67
N PHE A 156 -18.88 0.48 -2.39
CA PHE A 156 -19.48 -0.54 -1.54
C PHE A 156 -20.99 -0.74 -1.79
N ARG A 157 -21.70 0.23 -2.35
CA ARG A 157 -23.08 0.05 -2.83
C ARG A 157 -23.12 -0.90 -4.01
N GLU A 158 -22.26 -0.70 -5.01
CA GLU A 158 -22.15 -1.60 -6.18
C GLU A 158 -21.74 -3.01 -5.74
N LYS A 159 -20.76 -3.10 -4.85
CA LYS A 159 -20.31 -4.37 -4.27
C LYS A 159 -21.42 -5.11 -3.51
N ARG A 160 -22.33 -4.39 -2.85
CA ARG A 160 -23.46 -5.00 -2.12
C ARG A 160 -24.55 -5.60 -3.03
N ALA A 161 -24.51 -5.32 -4.34
CA ALA A 161 -25.49 -5.82 -5.30
C ALA A 161 -25.39 -7.35 -5.56
N SER A 162 -24.30 -8.02 -5.15
CA SER A 162 -24.20 -9.48 -5.25
C SER A 162 -23.60 -10.10 -3.97
N ILE A 163 -24.07 -11.29 -3.59
CA ILE A 163 -23.59 -12.00 -2.38
C ILE A 163 -22.10 -12.29 -2.49
N LYS A 164 -21.63 -12.81 -3.63
CA LYS A 164 -20.21 -13.09 -3.88
C LYS A 164 -19.34 -11.84 -3.69
N ALA A 165 -19.80 -10.69 -4.17
CA ALA A 165 -19.06 -9.45 -3.98
C ALA A 165 -19.08 -8.98 -2.52
N ARG A 166 -20.07 -9.32 -1.68
CA ARG A 166 -20.07 -8.94 -0.25
C ARG A 166 -19.03 -9.69 0.57
N GLU A 167 -18.70 -10.91 0.18
CA GLU A 167 -17.71 -11.76 0.87
C GLU A 167 -16.28 -11.53 0.36
N GLN A 168 -16.14 -10.85 -0.77
CA GLN A 168 -14.87 -10.48 -1.39
C GLN A 168 -14.03 -9.58 -0.46
N GLY A 169 -12.82 -10.02 -0.13
CA GLY A 169 -11.81 -9.22 0.57
C GLY A 169 -11.31 -8.05 -0.28
N GLU A 170 -10.74 -7.04 0.38
CA GLU A 170 -10.09 -5.89 -0.26
C GLU A 170 -8.78 -5.55 0.42
N ILE A 171 -7.84 -5.07 -0.38
CA ILE A 171 -6.64 -4.37 0.08
C ILE A 171 -6.88 -2.88 -0.19
N ILE A 172 -7.10 -2.13 0.89
CA ILE A 172 -7.46 -0.72 0.82
C ILE A 172 -6.20 0.12 1.02
N ILE A 173 -5.98 1.08 0.13
CA ILE A 173 -4.98 2.12 0.34
C ILE A 173 -5.62 3.40 0.86
N ILE A 174 -4.98 3.90 1.92
CA ILE A 174 -5.19 5.19 2.59
C ILE A 174 -3.82 5.71 3.05
N HIS A 175 -3.67 7.02 3.17
CA HIS A 175 -2.44 7.67 3.60
C HIS A 175 -2.66 8.41 4.92
N ASP A 176 -1.77 8.16 5.87
CA ASP A 176 -1.71 8.78 7.21
C ASP A 176 -0.66 9.91 7.28
N PHE A 177 -0.42 10.59 6.16
CA PHE A 177 0.45 11.78 6.14
C PHE A 177 -0.21 12.94 6.90
N GLU A 178 0.59 13.88 7.39
CA GLU A 178 0.09 15.00 8.20
C GLU A 178 -1.04 15.78 7.52
N ALA A 179 -0.92 16.02 6.20
CA ALA A 179 -1.92 16.75 5.43
C ALA A 179 -3.25 15.99 5.22
N THR A 180 -3.28 14.68 5.47
CA THR A 180 -4.49 13.83 5.38
C THR A 180 -4.87 13.23 6.74
N ARG A 181 -4.26 13.70 7.84
CA ARG A 181 -4.49 13.13 9.18
C ARG A 181 -5.96 13.15 9.57
N ASP A 182 -6.64 14.27 9.30
CA ASP A 182 -8.03 14.48 9.69
C ASP A 182 -9.02 13.71 8.81
N THR A 183 -8.57 13.15 7.69
CA THR A 183 -9.40 12.29 6.82
C THR A 183 -9.35 10.83 7.23
N PHE A 184 -8.31 10.42 7.98
CA PHE A 184 -8.05 9.01 8.26
C PHE A 184 -9.19 8.34 9.04
N ILE A 185 -9.60 8.92 10.18
CA ILE A 185 -10.68 8.38 11.01
C ILE A 185 -12.04 8.40 10.26
N PRO A 186 -12.47 9.50 9.62
CA PRO A 186 -13.69 9.50 8.81
C PRO A 186 -13.74 8.43 7.73
N ILE A 187 -12.61 8.15 7.06
CA ILE A 187 -12.52 7.09 6.06
C ILE A 187 -12.70 5.70 6.70
N LEU A 188 -12.04 5.43 7.83
CA LEU A 188 -12.19 4.16 8.54
C LEU A 188 -13.63 3.94 9.02
N ASP A 189 -14.25 4.96 9.61
CA ASP A 189 -15.64 4.89 10.07
C ASP A 189 -16.58 4.62 8.90
N ARG A 190 -16.38 5.30 7.76
CA ARG A 190 -17.18 5.11 6.56
C ARG A 190 -17.03 3.70 5.98
N LEU A 191 -15.83 3.11 6.00
CA LEU A 191 -15.61 1.72 5.60
C LEU A 191 -16.39 0.75 6.51
N ILE A 192 -16.36 0.97 7.83
CA ILE A 192 -17.08 0.15 8.82
C ILE A 192 -18.60 0.26 8.62
N VAL A 193 -19.13 1.47 8.43
CA VAL A 193 -20.55 1.70 8.12
C VAL A 193 -20.97 0.97 6.83
N ASN A 194 -20.06 0.85 5.86
CA ASN A 194 -20.28 0.08 4.63
C ASN A 194 -20.10 -1.43 4.79
N GLY A 195 -19.86 -1.92 6.01
CA GLY A 195 -19.77 -3.34 6.36
C GLY A 195 -18.37 -3.92 6.30
N ALA A 196 -17.32 -3.10 6.11
CA ALA A 196 -15.95 -3.59 6.15
C ALA A 196 -15.58 -4.07 7.56
N ARG A 197 -14.84 -5.19 7.62
CA ARG A 197 -14.23 -5.71 8.84
C ARG A 197 -12.73 -5.79 8.63
N PHE A 198 -11.96 -5.16 9.51
CA PHE A 198 -10.51 -5.20 9.45
C PHE A 198 -9.99 -6.43 10.19
N MET A 199 -9.31 -7.33 9.47
CA MET A 199 -8.70 -8.50 10.11
C MET A 199 -7.51 -8.06 10.97
N GLN A 200 -7.35 -8.70 12.12
CA GLN A 200 -6.19 -8.47 12.99
C GLN A 200 -4.96 -9.11 12.34
N GLY A 201 -3.81 -8.43 12.36
CA GLY A 201 -2.58 -8.90 11.71
C GLY A 201 -2.49 -8.67 10.19
N SER A 202 -3.58 -8.30 9.51
CA SER A 202 -3.57 -7.97 8.07
C SER A 202 -3.35 -6.47 7.78
N ARG A 203 -3.10 -5.67 8.82
CA ARG A 203 -2.88 -4.22 8.70
C ARG A 203 -1.42 -3.95 8.41
N VAL A 204 -1.11 -3.76 7.13
CA VAL A 204 0.21 -3.33 6.66
C VAL A 204 0.27 -1.82 6.63
N HIS A 205 1.19 -1.24 7.40
CA HIS A 205 1.52 0.19 7.37
C HIS A 205 2.89 0.37 6.77
N LEU A 206 3.02 1.27 5.80
CA LEU A 206 4.21 1.38 4.98
C LEU A 206 4.99 2.63 5.37
N LEU A 207 6.25 2.46 5.77
CA LEU A 207 7.12 3.57 6.13
C LEU A 207 7.93 4.03 4.92
N ALA A 208 7.81 5.32 4.62
CA ALA A 208 8.76 6.07 3.84
C ALA A 208 9.55 7.02 4.76
N GLY A 209 10.84 7.19 4.51
CA GLY A 209 11.63 8.25 5.11
C GLY A 209 11.12 9.60 4.62
N HIS A 210 10.32 10.27 5.46
CA HIS A 210 10.08 11.69 5.25
C HIS A 210 11.39 12.36 5.65
N GLY A 211 12.09 12.96 4.68
CA GLY A 211 13.26 13.78 4.98
C GLY A 211 12.89 14.77 6.06
N MET A 212 13.72 14.82 7.12
CA MET A 212 13.83 16.01 7.95
C MET A 212 14.34 17.15 7.08
#